data_AF-V5GIJ8-F1
#
_entry.id   AF-V5GIJ8-F1
#
_cell.length_a   1.000
_cell.length_b   1.000
_cell.length_c   1.000
_cell.angle_alpha   90.00
_cell.angle_beta   90.00
_cell.angle_gamma   90.00
#
_symmetry.space_group_name_H-M   'P 1'
#
loop_
_entity.id
_entity.type
_entity.pdbx_description
1 polymer ?
#
loop_
_entity_poly.entity_id
_entity_poly.type
_entity_poly.pdbx_seq_one_letter_code
_entity_poly.pdbx_strand_id
1 'polypeptide(L)'
;MWAFDRYEVARSLWKMVMVPGLTFANRVLCTSSQTREFLEVRQREAGRMALGAHRGTPNEGVQGDLGWSAFESREAVAKLAYERRLCGLGEERWARRVFKYLVYRSVNTRLTKRVARLAGKYEVPPTLLDGRPLREGVTDLKKHVQQVETRRWTESATRKSSMTVYAASKLAIEREQLYDDSRGSSLLFEARTGTLKTRLWRSRYDTGAPTACVACGAAEETTEHLVLQCGALSPCPQVDHLPDALGFRTAERGDDGEEHVETTKRRLEQWWEISWRLWKRERRAGPDVQAQAGQPIFSTQVDLPHTVDAVDPTEVPTEQELG
;
A
#
# COMPACT_ATOMS: atom_id res chain seq x y z
N MET A 1 -8.86 -28.61 13.24
CA MET A 1 -9.68 -27.58 12.58
C MET A 1 -8.71 -26.76 11.74
N TRP A 2 -8.83 -26.79 10.42
CA TRP A 2 -7.84 -26.19 9.50
C TRP A 2 -7.85 -24.68 9.69
N ALA A 3 -6.86 -24.13 10.39
CA ALA A 3 -6.66 -22.69 10.45
C ALA A 3 -6.21 -22.27 9.05
N PHE A 4 -7.05 -21.49 8.37
CA PHE A 4 -6.71 -20.95 7.07
C PHE A 4 -5.78 -19.76 7.26
N ASP A 5 -4.74 -19.65 6.44
CA ASP A 5 -3.89 -18.47 6.46
C ASP A 5 -4.67 -17.28 5.87
N ARG A 6 -4.99 -16.30 6.72
CA ARG A 6 -5.71 -15.08 6.33
C ARG A 6 -5.00 -14.36 5.18
N TYR A 7 -3.67 -14.28 5.21
CA TYR A 7 -2.90 -13.58 4.19
C TYR A 7 -3.10 -14.24 2.82
N GLU A 8 -2.89 -15.56 2.75
CA GLU A 8 -3.05 -16.33 1.52
C GLU A 8 -4.48 -16.30 0.98
N VAL A 9 -5.47 -16.52 1.86
CA VAL A 9 -6.89 -16.57 1.46
C VAL A 9 -7.36 -15.21 0.97
N ALA A 10 -7.14 -14.14 1.76
CA ALA A 10 -7.58 -12.80 1.39
C ALA A 10 -6.94 -12.34 0.08
N ARG A 11 -5.64 -12.62 -0.08
CA ARG A 11 -4.91 -12.25 -1.30
C ARG A 11 -5.39 -13.04 -2.51
N SER A 12 -5.61 -14.34 -2.35
CA SER A 12 -6.08 -15.22 -3.43
C SER A 12 -7.49 -14.86 -3.87
N LEU A 13 -8.41 -14.64 -2.93
CA LEU A 13 -9.76 -14.17 -3.23
C LEU A 13 -9.75 -12.82 -3.95
N TRP A 14 -8.91 -11.88 -3.49
CA TRP A 14 -8.79 -10.59 -4.14
C TRP A 14 -8.29 -10.71 -5.59
N LYS A 15 -7.19 -11.43 -5.81
CA LYS A 15 -6.59 -11.57 -7.15
C LYS A 15 -7.43 -12.42 -8.10
N MET A 16 -8.06 -13.48 -7.63
CA MET A 16 -8.75 -14.46 -8.48
C MET A 16 -10.22 -14.13 -8.72
N VAL A 17 -10.89 -13.46 -7.79
CA VAL A 17 -12.33 -13.20 -7.86
C VAL A 17 -12.60 -11.70 -8.01
N MET A 18 -12.12 -10.89 -7.06
CA MET A 18 -12.49 -9.47 -6.99
C MET A 18 -11.89 -8.67 -8.16
N VAL A 19 -10.59 -8.80 -8.42
CA VAL A 19 -9.92 -8.03 -9.48
C VAL A 19 -10.52 -8.31 -10.87
N PRO A 20 -10.72 -9.56 -11.30
CA PRO A 20 -11.37 -9.84 -12.58
C PRO A 20 -12.79 -9.27 -12.67
N GLY A 21 -13.60 -9.41 -11.61
CA GLY A 21 -14.96 -8.88 -11.57
C GLY A 21 -15.00 -7.35 -11.66
N LEU A 22 -14.15 -6.66 -10.89
CA LEU A 22 -14.08 -5.20 -10.83
C LEU A 22 -13.45 -4.57 -12.08
N THR A 23 -12.62 -5.33 -12.81
CA THR A 23 -11.97 -4.87 -14.05
C THR A 23 -12.63 -5.42 -15.32
N PHE A 24 -13.84 -5.98 -15.20
CA PHE A 24 -14.60 -6.42 -16.34
C PHE A 24 -14.83 -5.28 -17.34
N ALA A 25 -14.66 -5.57 -18.63
CA ALA A 25 -14.78 -4.61 -19.74
C ALA A 25 -13.92 -3.32 -19.61
N ASN A 26 -12.87 -3.33 -18.78
CA ASN A 26 -11.99 -2.18 -18.56
C ASN A 26 -11.23 -1.72 -19.83
N ARG A 27 -11.19 -2.54 -20.89
CA ARG A 27 -10.65 -2.13 -22.20
C ARG A 27 -11.48 -1.03 -22.87
N VAL A 28 -12.78 -0.99 -22.63
CA VAL A 28 -13.73 -0.11 -23.35
C VAL A 28 -14.45 0.84 -22.39
N LEU A 29 -14.89 0.35 -21.23
CA LEU A 29 -15.62 1.17 -20.25
C LEU A 29 -14.68 2.19 -19.60
N CYS A 30 -15.14 3.43 -19.50
CA CYS A 30 -14.43 4.50 -18.80
C CYS A 30 -15.13 4.80 -17.49
N THR A 31 -14.51 4.41 -16.38
CA THR A 31 -14.98 4.71 -15.02
C THR A 31 -14.67 6.15 -14.63
N SER A 32 -15.49 6.73 -13.75
CA SER A 32 -15.27 8.08 -13.23
C SER A 32 -13.99 8.15 -12.37
N SER A 33 -13.47 9.35 -12.11
CA SER A 33 -12.38 9.52 -11.14
C SER A 33 -12.77 9.02 -9.75
N GLN A 34 -13.96 9.38 -9.28
CA GLN A 34 -14.46 9.00 -7.96
C GLN A 34 -14.56 7.47 -7.80
N THR A 35 -15.08 6.77 -8.80
CA THR A 35 -15.16 5.30 -8.75
C THR A 35 -13.77 4.67 -8.72
N ARG A 36 -12.81 5.19 -9.51
CA ARG A 36 -11.43 4.68 -9.50
C ARG A 36 -10.75 4.88 -8.15
N GLU A 37 -10.90 6.06 -7.57
CA GLU A 37 -10.37 6.36 -6.24
C GLU A 37 -10.99 5.47 -5.17
N PHE A 38 -12.31 5.27 -5.20
CA PHE A 38 -12.99 4.34 -4.32
C PHE A 38 -12.45 2.91 -4.44
N LEU A 39 -12.24 2.41 -5.66
CA LEU A 39 -11.65 1.09 -5.88
C LEU A 39 -10.23 0.97 -5.32
N GLU A 40 -9.41 2.02 -5.46
CA GLU A 40 -8.06 2.06 -4.87
C GLU A 40 -8.10 2.05 -3.34
N VAL A 41 -9.02 2.79 -2.73
CA VAL A 41 -9.23 2.78 -1.27
C VAL A 41 -9.61 1.38 -0.80
N ARG A 42 -10.58 0.73 -1.45
CA ARG A 42 -11.00 -0.64 -1.10
C ARG A 42 -9.90 -1.67 -1.33
N GLN A 43 -9.09 -1.53 -2.37
CA GLN A 43 -7.90 -2.38 -2.55
C GLN A 43 -6.94 -2.24 -1.38
N ARG A 44 -6.65 -1.02 -0.94
CA ARG A 44 -5.73 -0.80 0.19
C ARG A 44 -6.31 -1.30 1.50
N GLU A 45 -7.63 -1.18 1.72
CA GLU A 45 -8.31 -1.76 2.89
C GLU A 45 -8.20 -3.28 2.91
N ALA A 46 -8.50 -3.95 1.79
CA ALA A 46 -8.34 -5.39 1.65
C ALA A 46 -6.88 -5.81 1.87
N GLY A 47 -5.93 -5.03 1.38
CA GLY A 47 -4.51 -5.28 1.58
C GLY A 47 -4.08 -5.16 3.04
N ARG A 48 -4.53 -4.12 3.75
CA ARG A 48 -4.29 -3.98 5.20
C ARG A 48 -4.90 -5.13 5.99
N MET A 49 -6.09 -5.57 5.62
CA MET A 49 -6.75 -6.71 6.24
C MET A 49 -5.92 -7.99 6.08
N ALA A 50 -5.41 -8.25 4.87
CA ALA A 50 -4.57 -9.41 4.59
C ALA A 50 -3.29 -9.40 5.45
N LEU A 51 -2.61 -8.25 5.51
CA LEU A 51 -1.37 -8.07 6.28
C LEU A 51 -1.60 -7.91 7.81
N GLY A 52 -2.85 -7.77 8.25
CA GLY A 52 -3.21 -7.46 9.64
C GLY A 52 -2.70 -6.10 10.14
N ALA A 53 -2.53 -5.16 9.20
CA ALA A 53 -1.98 -3.85 9.45
C ALA A 53 -3.03 -2.86 9.97
N HIS A 54 -2.62 -1.90 10.80
CA HIS A 54 -3.50 -0.82 11.24
C HIS A 54 -3.82 0.20 10.12
N ARG A 55 -4.88 0.99 10.31
CA ARG A 55 -5.37 1.98 9.32
C ARG A 55 -4.33 3.03 8.92
N GLY A 56 -3.47 3.43 9.85
CA GLY A 56 -2.41 4.44 9.65
C GLY A 56 -1.20 3.93 8.86
N THR A 57 -1.17 2.66 8.46
CA THR A 57 -0.03 2.10 7.73
C THR A 57 0.07 2.72 6.33
N PRO A 58 1.28 3.07 5.85
CA PRO A 58 1.48 3.69 4.54
C PRO A 58 0.97 2.81 3.39
N ASN A 59 0.33 3.45 2.41
CA ASN A 59 -0.23 2.77 1.23
C ASN A 59 0.85 2.05 0.40
N GLU A 60 2.05 2.61 0.35
CA GLU A 60 3.19 2.14 -0.43
C GLU A 60 3.70 0.81 0.12
N GLY A 61 3.75 0.65 1.45
CA GLY A 61 4.11 -0.63 2.06
C GLY A 61 3.10 -1.72 1.74
N VAL A 62 1.80 -1.40 1.83
CA VAL A 62 0.71 -2.34 1.50
C VAL A 62 0.78 -2.75 0.03
N GLN A 63 0.95 -1.78 -0.87
CA GLN A 63 1.07 -2.05 -2.31
C GLN A 63 2.31 -2.88 -2.64
N GLY A 64 3.45 -2.50 -2.07
CA GLY A 64 4.76 -3.10 -2.31
C GLY A 64 4.79 -4.55 -1.87
N ASP A 65 4.44 -4.84 -0.62
CA ASP A 65 4.58 -6.17 -0.02
C ASP A 65 3.51 -7.17 -0.50
N LEU A 66 2.34 -6.69 -0.97
CA LEU A 66 1.35 -7.55 -1.63
C LEU A 66 1.66 -7.83 -3.10
N GLY A 67 2.51 -7.01 -3.73
CA GLY A 67 2.74 -7.04 -5.16
C GLY A 67 1.45 -6.81 -5.95
N TRP A 68 0.68 -5.80 -5.56
CA TRP A 68 -0.58 -5.45 -6.22
C TRP A 68 -0.39 -4.20 -7.10
N SER A 69 -0.71 -4.33 -8.39
CA SER A 69 -0.78 -3.16 -9.27
C SER A 69 -1.98 -2.26 -8.92
N ALA A 70 -1.83 -0.96 -9.07
CA ALA A 70 -2.93 -0.01 -9.04
C ALA A 70 -4.00 -0.37 -10.09
N PHE A 71 -5.27 -0.09 -9.79
CA PHE A 71 -6.36 -0.15 -10.76
C PHE A 71 -6.11 0.77 -11.94
N GLU A 72 -5.51 1.93 -11.73
CA GLU A 72 -5.15 2.82 -12.84
C GLU A 72 -4.08 2.22 -13.76
N SER A 73 -3.07 1.52 -13.23
CA SER A 73 -2.09 0.80 -14.06
C SER A 73 -2.77 -0.31 -14.88
N ARG A 74 -3.70 -1.05 -14.26
CA ARG A 74 -4.48 -2.08 -14.98
C ARG A 74 -5.32 -1.48 -16.09
N GLU A 75 -5.97 -0.35 -15.82
CA GLU A 75 -6.72 0.42 -16.82
C GLU A 75 -5.83 0.90 -17.97
N ALA A 76 -4.64 1.43 -17.65
CA ALA A 76 -3.66 1.88 -18.63
C ALA A 76 -3.30 0.77 -19.61
N VAL A 77 -2.85 -0.38 -19.09
CA VAL A 77 -2.51 -1.54 -19.92
C VAL A 77 -3.70 -1.98 -20.75
N ALA A 78 -4.89 -2.10 -20.15
CA ALA A 78 -6.09 -2.56 -20.86
C ALA A 78 -6.48 -1.62 -22.02
N LYS A 79 -6.51 -0.32 -21.79
CA LYS A 79 -6.95 0.68 -22.79
C LYS A 79 -5.90 0.92 -23.86
N LEU A 80 -4.63 1.07 -23.48
CA LEU A 80 -3.53 1.27 -24.44
C LEU A 80 -3.36 0.02 -25.31
N ALA A 81 -3.42 -1.18 -24.74
CA ALA A 81 -3.40 -2.41 -25.54
C ALA A 81 -4.62 -2.54 -26.47
N TYR A 82 -5.78 -2.05 -26.05
CA TYR A 82 -6.98 -2.07 -26.88
C TYR A 82 -6.87 -1.10 -28.06
N GLU A 83 -6.37 0.12 -27.85
CA GLU A 83 -6.10 1.08 -28.94
C GLU A 83 -5.05 0.52 -29.91
N ARG A 84 -3.94 0.00 -29.40
CA ARG A 84 -2.90 -0.68 -30.20
C ARG A 84 -3.50 -1.81 -31.05
N ARG A 85 -4.40 -2.60 -30.47
CA ARG A 85 -5.14 -3.64 -31.21
C ARG A 85 -6.02 -3.04 -32.30
N LEU A 86 -6.82 -2.01 -32.02
CA LEU A 86 -7.64 -1.34 -33.03
C LEU A 86 -6.79 -0.79 -34.19
N CYS A 87 -5.56 -0.36 -33.90
CA CYS A 87 -4.61 0.12 -34.89
C CYS A 87 -4.10 -1.00 -35.83
N GLY A 88 -3.98 -2.23 -35.34
CA GLY A 88 -3.50 -3.39 -36.11
C GLY A 88 -4.61 -4.30 -36.69
N LEU A 89 -5.89 -4.00 -36.48
CA LEU A 89 -6.98 -4.76 -37.13
C LEU A 89 -7.08 -4.36 -38.61
N GLY A 90 -7.35 -5.35 -39.47
CA GLY A 90 -7.64 -5.09 -40.88
C GLY A 90 -8.96 -4.36 -41.11
N GLU A 91 -9.08 -3.74 -42.28
CA GLU A 91 -10.15 -2.78 -42.63
C GLU A 91 -11.52 -3.46 -42.81
N GLU A 92 -11.54 -4.78 -43.02
CA GLU A 92 -12.76 -5.61 -43.06
C GLU A 92 -13.53 -5.62 -41.73
N ARG A 93 -12.87 -5.30 -40.61
CA ARG A 93 -13.51 -5.32 -39.30
C ARG A 93 -14.20 -3.98 -38.98
N TRP A 94 -15.47 -4.04 -38.62
CA TRP A 94 -16.25 -2.87 -38.21
C TRP A 94 -15.59 -2.02 -37.12
N ALA A 95 -14.97 -2.66 -36.11
CA ALA A 95 -14.27 -1.94 -35.05
C ALA A 95 -13.14 -1.04 -35.58
N ARG A 96 -12.40 -1.49 -36.59
CA ARG A 96 -11.36 -0.70 -37.27
C ARG A 96 -11.98 0.46 -38.03
N ARG A 97 -13.00 0.18 -38.85
CA ARG A 97 -13.70 1.19 -39.67
C ARG A 97 -14.30 2.31 -38.82
N VAL A 98 -14.98 1.95 -37.74
CA VAL A 98 -15.57 2.91 -36.81
C VAL A 98 -14.49 3.71 -36.10
N PHE A 99 -13.43 3.06 -35.60
CA PHE A 99 -12.33 3.77 -34.95
C PHE A 99 -11.64 4.78 -35.89
N LYS A 100 -11.33 4.35 -37.10
CA LYS A 100 -10.75 5.19 -38.16
C LYS A 100 -11.65 6.37 -38.52
N TYR A 101 -12.96 6.13 -38.64
CA TYR A 101 -13.96 7.19 -38.85
C TYR A 101 -13.96 8.21 -37.70
N LEU A 102 -13.97 7.74 -36.45
CA LEU A 102 -13.93 8.61 -35.27
C LEU A 102 -12.67 9.48 -35.24
N VAL A 103 -11.51 8.91 -35.58
CA VAL A 103 -10.23 9.64 -35.65
C VAL A 103 -10.26 10.68 -36.77
N TYR A 104 -10.65 10.33 -37.99
CA TYR A 104 -10.68 11.29 -39.10
C TYR A 104 -11.73 12.39 -38.95
N ARG A 105 -12.83 12.11 -38.25
CA ARG A 105 -13.85 13.12 -37.91
C ARG A 105 -13.50 13.90 -36.64
N SER A 106 -12.34 13.67 -36.03
CA SER A 106 -11.90 14.33 -34.79
C SER A 106 -12.92 14.20 -33.64
N VAL A 107 -13.66 13.08 -33.58
CA VAL A 107 -14.67 12.84 -32.56
C VAL A 107 -13.99 12.33 -31.29
N ASN A 108 -13.80 13.23 -30.33
CA ASN A 108 -13.16 12.94 -29.06
C ASN A 108 -14.12 12.24 -28.07
N THR A 109 -14.20 10.92 -28.17
CA THR A 109 -14.97 10.10 -27.22
C THR A 109 -14.36 10.13 -25.81
N ARG A 110 -15.15 9.74 -24.80
CA ARG A 110 -14.63 9.55 -23.43
C ARG A 110 -13.44 8.59 -23.39
N LEU A 111 -13.45 7.55 -24.24
CA LEU A 111 -12.36 6.58 -24.37
C LEU A 111 -11.11 7.24 -24.94
N THR A 112 -11.21 7.95 -26.07
CA THR A 112 -10.07 8.63 -26.72
C THR A 112 -9.42 9.63 -25.76
N LYS A 113 -10.23 10.46 -25.08
CA LYS A 113 -9.74 11.40 -24.05
C LYS A 113 -9.07 10.68 -22.87
N ARG A 114 -9.55 9.50 -22.49
CA ARG A 114 -8.96 8.72 -21.38
C ARG A 114 -7.66 8.05 -21.81
N VAL A 115 -7.60 7.48 -23.01
CA VAL A 115 -6.39 6.88 -23.58
C VAL A 115 -5.28 7.92 -23.70
N ALA A 116 -5.57 9.11 -24.25
CA ALA A 116 -4.58 10.19 -24.36
C ALA A 116 -4.02 10.60 -22.98
N ARG A 117 -4.88 10.74 -21.96
CA ARG A 117 -4.44 11.02 -20.58
C ARG A 117 -3.57 9.92 -20.00
N LEU A 118 -3.91 8.65 -20.24
CA LEU A 118 -3.14 7.50 -19.78
C LEU A 118 -1.80 7.40 -20.52
N ALA A 119 -1.78 7.62 -21.83
CA ALA A 119 -0.56 7.66 -22.63
C ALA A 119 0.41 8.74 -22.12
N GLY A 120 -0.08 9.96 -21.89
CA GLY A 120 0.73 11.03 -21.30
C GLY A 120 1.21 10.69 -19.88
N LYS A 121 0.33 10.15 -19.03
CA LYS A 121 0.67 9.78 -17.65
C LYS A 121 1.69 8.64 -17.56
N TYR A 122 1.68 7.69 -18.50
CA TYR A 122 2.60 6.55 -18.50
C TYR A 122 3.74 6.73 -19.52
N GLU A 123 3.92 7.93 -20.09
CA GLU A 123 4.98 8.21 -21.05
C GLU A 123 4.97 7.21 -22.24
N VAL A 124 3.78 6.77 -22.66
CA VAL A 124 3.61 5.83 -23.77
C VAL A 124 3.39 6.64 -25.05
N PRO A 125 4.23 6.44 -26.10
CA PRO A 125 4.05 7.12 -27.37
C PRO A 125 2.66 6.86 -27.97
N PRO A 126 2.04 7.87 -28.61
CA PRO A 126 0.74 7.70 -29.25
C PRO A 126 0.83 6.66 -30.37
N THR A 127 -0.20 5.83 -30.48
CA THR A 127 -0.27 4.83 -31.55
C THR A 127 -0.65 5.53 -32.86
N LEU A 128 0.18 5.40 -33.89
CA LEU A 128 -0.13 5.93 -35.21
C LEU A 128 -1.09 5.00 -35.96
N LEU A 129 -1.98 5.59 -36.75
CA LEU A 129 -2.96 4.87 -37.57
C LEU A 129 -2.37 4.41 -38.92
N ASP A 130 -1.06 4.16 -38.98
CA ASP A 130 -0.30 3.93 -40.21
C ASP A 130 -0.33 2.46 -40.67
N GLY A 131 -1.02 1.58 -39.93
CA GLY A 131 -1.17 0.17 -40.27
C GLY A 131 0.10 -0.65 -40.12
N ARG A 132 1.19 -0.06 -39.60
CA ARG A 132 2.40 -0.80 -39.31
C ARG A 132 2.18 -1.73 -38.11
N PRO A 133 2.77 -2.94 -38.12
CA PRO A 133 2.77 -3.78 -36.93
C PRO A 133 3.43 -2.99 -35.80
N LEU A 134 2.80 -3.02 -34.64
CA LEU A 134 3.34 -2.38 -33.46
C LEU A 134 4.71 -2.98 -33.15
N ARG A 135 5.73 -2.11 -33.02
CA ARG A 135 7.09 -2.53 -32.64
C ARG A 135 7.15 -3.18 -31.25
N GLU A 136 6.24 -2.80 -30.37
CA GLU A 136 6.16 -3.26 -28.98
C GLU A 136 4.89 -4.07 -28.73
N GLY A 137 5.07 -5.24 -28.15
CA GLY A 137 3.96 -6.10 -27.74
C GLY A 137 3.18 -5.54 -26.54
N VAL A 138 2.07 -6.21 -26.22
CA VAL A 138 1.31 -5.95 -24.97
C VAL A 138 2.16 -6.25 -23.73
N THR A 139 3.09 -7.19 -23.84
CA THR A 139 4.06 -7.51 -22.78
C THR A 139 4.99 -6.35 -22.47
N ASP A 140 5.49 -5.68 -23.51
CA ASP A 140 6.43 -4.55 -23.35
C ASP A 140 5.70 -3.33 -22.79
N LEU A 141 4.48 -3.08 -23.27
CA LEU A 141 3.58 -2.08 -22.68
C LEU A 141 3.36 -2.33 -21.18
N LYS A 142 3.08 -3.58 -20.80
CA LYS A 142 2.86 -3.94 -19.41
C LYS A 142 4.12 -3.69 -18.57
N LYS A 143 5.29 -4.07 -19.06
CA LYS A 143 6.58 -3.81 -18.40
C LYS A 143 6.82 -2.31 -18.23
N HIS A 144 6.59 -1.51 -19.28
CA HIS A 144 6.74 -0.06 -19.24
C HIS A 144 5.81 0.59 -18.20
N VAL A 145 4.52 0.22 -18.21
CA VAL A 145 3.56 0.71 -17.21
C VAL A 145 3.99 0.32 -15.80
N GLN A 146 4.45 -0.92 -15.60
CA GLN A 146 4.97 -1.38 -14.31
C GLN A 146 6.22 -0.61 -13.85
N GLN A 147 7.13 -0.26 -14.77
CA GLN A 147 8.32 0.54 -14.46
C GLN A 147 7.95 1.95 -14.01
N VAL A 148 7.05 2.62 -14.72
CA VAL A 148 6.55 3.96 -14.33
C VAL A 148 5.80 3.91 -13.00
N GLU A 149 5.01 2.87 -12.77
CA GLU A 149 4.34 2.64 -11.49
C GLU A 149 5.35 2.44 -10.35
N THR A 150 6.38 1.61 -10.56
CA THR A 150 7.43 1.34 -9.60
C THR A 150 8.20 2.62 -9.26
N ARG A 151 8.58 3.41 -10.27
CA ARG A 151 9.26 4.71 -10.07
C ARG A 151 8.45 5.63 -9.16
N ARG A 152 7.16 5.81 -9.44
CA ARG A 152 6.25 6.65 -8.63
C ARG A 152 6.06 6.12 -7.22
N TRP A 153 5.98 4.80 -7.07
CA TRP A 153 5.87 4.15 -5.77
C TRP A 153 7.14 4.38 -4.94
N THR A 154 8.34 4.22 -5.53
CA THR A 154 9.63 4.48 -4.86
C THR A 154 9.76 5.96 -4.46
N GLU A 155 9.41 6.90 -5.34
CA GLU A 155 9.39 8.33 -5.03
C GLU A 155 8.46 8.66 -3.85
N SER A 156 7.25 8.08 -3.84
CA SER A 156 6.28 8.29 -2.77
C SER A 156 6.73 7.67 -1.44
N ALA A 157 7.38 6.51 -1.48
CA ALA A 157 7.94 5.86 -0.30
C ALA A 157 9.11 6.66 0.28
N THR A 158 10.03 7.14 -0.58
CA THR A 158 11.23 7.90 -0.16
C THR A 158 10.86 9.25 0.48
N ARG A 159 9.76 9.88 0.04
CA ARG A 159 9.27 11.13 0.64
C ARG A 159 8.82 10.97 2.09
N LYS A 160 8.54 9.75 2.56
CA LYS A 160 8.04 9.49 3.91
C LYS A 160 9.19 9.11 4.84
N SER A 161 9.44 9.94 5.84
CA SER A 161 10.50 9.71 6.83
C SER A 161 10.34 8.39 7.59
N SER A 162 9.11 7.96 7.87
CA SER A 162 8.84 6.67 8.52
C SER A 162 9.26 5.47 7.67
N MET A 163 9.32 5.61 6.35
CA MET A 163 9.61 4.50 5.43
C MET A 163 11.08 4.44 4.99
N THR A 164 11.99 5.14 5.65
CA THR A 164 13.41 5.25 5.21
C THR A 164 14.07 3.88 4.98
N VAL A 165 13.95 2.96 5.95
CA VAL A 165 14.49 1.60 5.84
C VAL A 165 13.83 0.82 4.70
N TYR A 166 12.50 0.93 4.60
CA TYR A 166 11.71 0.28 3.56
C TYR A 166 12.10 0.75 2.16
N ALA A 167 12.14 2.07 1.93
CA ALA A 167 12.43 2.68 0.64
C ALA A 167 13.86 2.42 0.19
N ALA A 168 14.81 2.33 1.13
CA ALA A 168 16.19 1.97 0.83
C ALA A 168 16.37 0.48 0.49
N SER A 169 15.54 -0.40 1.04
CA SER A 169 15.75 -1.85 0.95
C SER A 169 14.85 -2.54 -0.09
N LYS A 170 13.59 -2.11 -0.24
CA LYS A 170 12.61 -2.71 -1.15
C LYS A 170 12.70 -2.08 -2.54
N LEU A 171 13.12 -2.88 -3.53
CA LEU A 171 13.38 -2.40 -4.90
C LEU A 171 12.20 -2.52 -5.87
N ALA A 172 11.24 -3.42 -5.61
CA ALA A 172 10.17 -3.73 -6.54
C ALA A 172 8.82 -4.00 -5.83
N ILE A 173 7.72 -3.71 -6.54
CA ILE A 173 6.35 -4.02 -6.13
C ILE A 173 6.08 -5.51 -6.37
N GLU A 174 6.52 -6.33 -5.42
CA GLU A 174 6.47 -7.80 -5.52
C GLU A 174 6.00 -8.43 -4.22
N ARG A 175 5.25 -9.52 -4.37
CA ARG A 175 4.69 -10.28 -3.26
C ARG A 175 5.83 -10.79 -2.38
N GLU A 176 5.77 -10.43 -1.12
CA GLU A 176 6.60 -11.04 -0.08
C GLU A 176 5.96 -12.34 0.43
N GLN A 177 6.80 -13.35 0.68
CA GLN A 177 6.38 -14.65 1.21
C GLN A 177 6.59 -14.77 2.73
N LEU A 178 6.85 -13.64 3.39
CA LEU A 178 7.23 -13.57 4.79
C LEU A 178 6.02 -13.57 5.75
N TYR A 179 4.80 -13.43 5.22
CA TYR A 179 3.60 -13.22 6.03
C TYR A 179 2.75 -14.47 6.14
N ASP A 180 2.21 -14.64 7.34
CA ASP A 180 1.24 -15.66 7.72
C ASP A 180 0.14 -15.00 8.59
N ASP A 181 -0.73 -15.80 9.20
CA ASP A 181 -1.81 -15.32 10.09
C ASP A 181 -1.35 -15.03 11.55
N SER A 182 -0.05 -15.12 11.84
CA SER A 182 0.48 -14.83 13.18
C SER A 182 0.42 -13.33 13.51
N ARG A 183 0.48 -13.03 14.81
CA ARG A 183 0.60 -11.64 15.27
C ARG A 183 1.97 -11.08 14.88
N GLY A 184 3.01 -11.93 14.91
CA GLY A 184 4.36 -11.63 14.51
C GLY A 184 4.44 -11.13 13.08
N SER A 185 3.70 -11.72 12.14
CA SER A 185 3.63 -11.26 10.76
C SER A 185 3.04 -9.86 10.62
N SER A 186 1.98 -9.55 11.36
CA SER A 186 1.41 -8.20 11.36
C SER A 186 2.36 -7.17 11.96
N LEU A 187 3.05 -7.51 13.05
CA LEU A 187 4.05 -6.64 13.68
C LEU A 187 5.30 -6.48 12.82
N LEU A 188 5.72 -7.54 12.12
CA LEU A 188 6.83 -7.52 11.17
C LEU A 188 6.50 -6.57 10.01
N PHE A 189 5.27 -6.61 9.49
CA PHE A 189 4.84 -5.66 8.46
C PHE A 189 4.92 -4.21 8.97
N GLU A 190 4.39 -3.93 10.17
CA GLU A 190 4.49 -2.59 10.78
C GLU A 190 5.95 -2.16 11.01
N ALA A 191 6.82 -3.09 11.42
CA ALA A 191 8.26 -2.84 11.59
C ALA A 191 8.93 -2.53 10.24
N ARG A 192 8.63 -3.30 9.19
CA ARG A 192 9.11 -3.08 7.82
C ARG A 192 8.71 -1.71 7.30
N THR A 193 7.47 -1.28 7.51
CA THR A 193 6.97 0.02 7.05
C THR A 193 7.34 1.19 7.97
N GLY A 194 8.05 0.92 9.07
CA GLY A 194 8.43 1.90 10.08
C GLY A 194 7.24 2.56 10.80
N THR A 195 6.15 1.81 10.94
CA THR A 195 4.93 2.21 11.67
C THR A 195 4.62 1.32 12.85
N LEU A 196 5.59 0.50 13.27
CA LEU A 196 5.50 -0.22 14.54
C LEU A 196 5.28 0.78 15.66
N LYS A 197 4.18 0.60 16.40
CA LYS A 197 3.76 1.50 17.47
C LYS A 197 4.62 1.31 18.72
N THR A 198 5.92 1.55 18.63
CA THR A 198 6.79 1.55 19.80
C THR A 198 6.50 2.76 20.69
N ARG A 199 7.00 2.74 21.92
CA ARG A 199 6.91 3.86 22.85
C ARG A 199 7.56 5.14 22.31
N LEU A 200 8.72 5.05 21.65
CA LEU A 200 9.32 6.21 20.98
C LEU A 200 8.44 6.73 19.83
N TRP A 201 7.79 5.84 19.08
CA TRP A 201 6.87 6.28 18.04
C TRP A 201 5.67 7.04 18.65
N ARG A 202 5.15 6.60 19.80
CA ARG A 202 4.02 7.25 20.48
C ARG A 202 4.36 8.54 21.16
N SER A 203 5.57 8.71 21.70
CA SER A 203 5.96 9.98 22.33
C SER A 203 5.91 11.18 21.38
N ARG A 204 5.87 10.93 20.05
CA ARG A 204 5.61 11.96 19.03
C ARG A 204 4.19 12.52 19.05
N TYR A 205 3.24 11.77 19.59
CA TYR A 205 1.81 12.10 19.62
C TYR A 205 1.28 12.33 21.02
N ASP A 206 1.97 11.81 22.05
CA ASP A 206 1.57 11.92 23.45
C ASP A 206 2.73 12.50 24.28
N THR A 207 2.58 13.78 24.64
CA THR A 207 3.59 14.54 25.38
C THR A 207 3.73 14.00 26.79
N GLY A 208 4.89 13.41 27.10
CA GLY A 208 5.19 12.81 28.40
C GLY A 208 5.04 11.29 28.45
N ALA A 209 4.71 10.64 27.33
CA ALA A 209 4.72 9.18 27.25
C ALA A 209 6.14 8.62 27.49
N PRO A 210 6.27 7.52 28.28
CA PRO A 210 7.57 6.92 28.55
C PRO A 210 8.17 6.38 27.27
N THR A 211 9.45 6.70 27.00
CA THR A 211 10.19 6.22 25.82
C THR A 211 10.97 4.93 26.07
N ALA A 212 11.24 4.59 27.33
CA ALA A 212 11.99 3.41 27.70
C ALA A 212 11.28 2.11 27.29
N CYS A 213 12.06 1.13 26.82
CA CYS A 213 11.59 -0.18 26.39
C CYS A 213 10.82 -0.88 27.49
N VAL A 214 9.62 -1.36 27.14
CA VAL A 214 8.74 -2.04 28.08
C VAL A 214 9.28 -3.39 28.57
N ALA A 215 10.15 -4.03 27.78
CA ALA A 215 10.71 -5.34 28.11
C ALA A 215 11.97 -5.23 28.99
N CYS A 216 12.93 -4.38 28.63
CA CYS A 216 14.21 -4.27 29.35
C CYS A 216 14.28 -3.07 30.32
N GLY A 217 13.46 -2.04 30.13
CA GLY A 217 13.45 -0.82 30.96
C GLY A 217 14.65 0.12 30.79
N ALA A 218 15.68 -0.26 30.03
CA ALA A 218 16.96 0.46 30.00
C ALA A 218 17.13 1.40 28.79
N ALA A 219 16.85 0.92 27.58
CA ALA A 219 17.05 1.68 26.33
C ALA A 219 15.72 2.24 25.79
N GLU A 220 15.79 3.19 24.86
CA GLU A 220 14.59 3.67 24.15
C GLU A 220 13.95 2.56 23.31
N GLU A 221 12.62 2.51 23.30
CA GLU A 221 11.88 1.52 22.52
C GLU A 221 11.84 1.91 21.03
N THR A 222 12.87 1.52 20.30
CA THR A 222 12.94 1.63 18.84
C THR A 222 12.69 0.28 18.18
N THR A 223 12.31 0.28 16.90
CA THR A 223 12.23 -0.97 16.12
C THR A 223 13.57 -1.69 16.11
N GLU A 224 14.67 -0.97 15.96
CA GLU A 224 16.03 -1.52 16.01
C GLU A 224 16.34 -2.16 17.35
N HIS A 225 15.98 -1.50 18.46
CA HIS A 225 16.20 -2.04 19.79
C HIS A 225 15.44 -3.37 19.98
N LEU A 226 14.15 -3.40 19.64
CA LEU A 226 13.32 -4.59 19.80
C LEU A 226 13.84 -5.76 18.96
N VAL A 227 14.20 -5.49 17.70
CA VAL A 227 14.61 -6.52 16.75
C VAL A 227 16.03 -7.02 17.05
N LEU A 228 17.00 -6.12 17.32
CA LEU A 228 18.43 -6.46 17.33
C LEU A 228 19.13 -6.38 18.70
N GLN A 229 18.62 -5.59 19.66
CA GLN A 229 19.43 -5.21 20.84
C GLN A 229 18.80 -5.64 22.18
N CYS A 230 17.49 -5.86 22.21
CA CYS A 230 16.78 -6.12 23.46
C CYS A 230 17.12 -7.51 24.01
N GLY A 231 17.98 -7.57 25.03
CA GLY A 231 18.36 -8.81 25.71
C GLY A 231 17.25 -9.43 26.57
N ALA A 232 16.18 -8.69 26.84
CA ALA A 232 15.00 -9.19 27.57
C ALA A 232 14.04 -10.00 26.68
N LEU A 233 14.22 -9.98 25.35
CA LEU A 233 13.41 -10.72 24.39
C LEU A 233 14.16 -11.97 23.91
N SER A 234 13.41 -13.05 23.69
CA SER A 234 13.89 -14.33 23.18
C SER A 234 13.16 -14.69 21.88
N PRO A 235 13.80 -15.32 20.87
CA PRO A 235 15.20 -15.75 20.81
C PRO A 235 16.18 -14.59 20.68
N CYS A 236 17.48 -14.83 20.93
CA CYS A 236 18.55 -13.87 20.64
C CYS A 236 18.58 -13.55 19.14
N PRO A 237 18.79 -12.29 18.72
CA PRO A 237 18.91 -11.97 17.30
C PRO A 237 20.12 -12.67 16.70
N GLN A 238 19.96 -13.17 15.48
CA GLN A 238 20.99 -13.90 14.74
C GLN A 238 21.77 -12.99 13.76
N VAL A 239 21.34 -11.74 13.62
CA VAL A 239 21.87 -10.77 12.67
C VAL A 239 22.05 -9.42 13.36
N ASP A 240 23.01 -8.65 12.87
CA ASP A 240 23.34 -7.31 13.40
C ASP A 240 22.76 -6.18 12.54
N HIS A 241 22.16 -6.48 11.39
CA HIS A 241 21.67 -5.50 10.43
C HIS A 241 20.15 -5.53 10.29
N LEU A 242 19.49 -4.39 10.52
CA LEU A 242 18.03 -4.30 10.61
C LEU A 242 17.30 -4.73 9.32
N PRO A 243 17.69 -4.30 8.12
CA PRO A 243 17.09 -4.79 6.87
C PRO A 243 17.12 -6.31 6.69
N ASP A 244 18.16 -6.97 7.22
CA ASP A 244 18.31 -8.42 7.11
C ASP A 244 17.31 -9.11 8.05
N ALA A 245 17.19 -8.63 9.29
CA ALA A 245 16.22 -9.12 10.27
C ALA A 245 14.76 -8.93 9.82
N LEU A 246 14.49 -7.81 9.14
CA LEU A 246 13.18 -7.50 8.58
C LEU A 246 12.87 -8.29 7.29
N GLY A 247 13.83 -9.07 6.79
CA GLY A 247 13.64 -9.96 5.65
C GLY A 247 13.66 -9.27 4.29
N PHE A 248 14.38 -8.16 4.11
CA PHE A 248 14.53 -7.55 2.78
C PHE A 248 15.53 -8.29 1.88
N ARG A 249 16.40 -9.13 2.46
CA ARG A 249 17.44 -9.90 1.74
C ARG A 249 17.27 -11.42 1.85
N THR A 250 16.07 -11.90 2.18
CA THR A 250 15.82 -13.36 2.33
C THR A 250 16.16 -14.15 1.08
N ALA A 251 15.88 -13.61 -0.11
CA ALA A 251 16.19 -14.27 -1.39
C ALA A 251 17.69 -14.50 -1.63
N GLU A 252 18.56 -13.70 -1.03
CA GLU A 252 20.02 -13.86 -1.15
C GLU A 252 20.59 -14.89 -0.18
N ARG A 253 19.88 -15.16 0.93
CA ARG A 253 20.32 -16.06 2.02
C ARG A 253 19.63 -17.42 2.06
N GLY A 254 18.54 -17.63 1.32
CA GLY A 254 17.81 -18.90 1.35
C GLY A 254 17.21 -19.18 2.73
N ASP A 255 17.33 -20.41 3.22
CA ASP A 255 16.75 -20.90 4.49
C ASP A 255 17.18 -20.06 5.71
N ASP A 256 18.43 -19.59 5.75
CA ASP A 256 18.94 -18.72 6.82
C ASP A 256 18.14 -17.41 6.93
N GLY A 257 17.68 -16.89 5.79
CA GLY A 257 16.85 -15.68 5.73
C GLY A 257 15.48 -15.87 6.35
N GLU A 258 14.87 -17.05 6.18
CA GLU A 258 13.57 -17.38 6.77
C GLU A 258 13.68 -17.53 8.29
N GLU A 259 14.76 -18.13 8.79
CA GLU A 259 15.02 -18.28 10.23
C GLU A 259 15.17 -16.93 10.94
N HIS A 260 15.86 -15.97 10.31
CA HIS A 260 16.00 -14.62 10.86
C HIS A 260 14.66 -13.88 10.97
N VAL A 261 13.81 -14.05 9.96
CA VAL A 261 12.46 -13.44 9.94
C VAL A 261 11.59 -14.06 11.02
N GLU A 262 11.63 -15.38 11.18
CA GLU A 262 10.90 -16.10 12.21
C GLU A 262 11.36 -15.72 13.62
N THR A 263 12.67 -15.57 13.82
CA THR A 263 13.25 -15.04 15.06
C THR A 263 12.71 -13.64 15.35
N THR A 264 12.66 -12.77 14.33
CA THR A 264 12.13 -11.41 14.46
C THR A 264 10.64 -11.41 14.81
N LYS A 265 9.82 -12.24 14.16
CA LYS A 265 8.40 -12.41 14.47
C LYS A 265 8.20 -12.78 15.94
N ARG A 266 8.91 -13.79 16.44
CA ARG A 266 8.81 -14.26 17.84
C ARG A 266 9.20 -13.19 18.85
N ARG A 267 10.28 -12.43 18.58
CA ARG A 267 10.69 -11.31 19.45
C ARG A 267 9.61 -10.23 19.51
N LEU A 268 9.02 -9.87 18.36
CA LEU A 268 7.95 -8.89 18.29
C LEU A 268 6.68 -9.37 18.99
N GLU A 269 6.34 -10.66 18.89
CA GLU A 269 5.20 -11.25 19.61
C GLU A 269 5.41 -11.20 21.13
N GLN A 270 6.59 -11.58 21.62
CA GLN A 270 6.89 -11.50 23.05
C GLN A 270 6.82 -10.06 23.56
N TRP A 271 7.42 -9.12 22.82
CA TRP A 271 7.30 -7.69 23.14
C TRP A 271 5.84 -7.24 23.21
N TRP A 272 5.04 -7.65 22.24
CA TRP A 272 3.63 -7.34 22.17
C TRP A 272 2.84 -7.90 23.36
N GLU A 273 3.11 -9.14 23.77
CA GLU A 273 2.50 -9.74 24.94
C GLU A 273 2.84 -9.02 26.24
N ILE A 274 4.12 -8.67 26.44
CA ILE A 274 4.57 -7.92 27.61
C ILE A 274 3.84 -6.58 27.67
N SER A 275 3.83 -5.87 26.53
CA SER A 275 3.14 -4.59 26.36
C SER A 275 1.64 -4.69 26.66
N TRP A 276 0.98 -5.72 26.14
CA TRP A 276 -0.45 -5.96 26.35
C TRP A 276 -0.78 -6.27 27.80
N ARG A 277 0.03 -7.10 28.47
CA ARG A 277 -0.16 -7.46 29.89
C ARG A 277 -0.05 -6.24 30.79
N LEU A 278 0.92 -5.37 30.54
CA LEU A 278 1.11 -4.13 31.31
C LEU A 278 -0.06 -3.18 31.12
N TRP A 279 -0.45 -2.93 29.87
CA TRP A 279 -1.62 -2.12 29.56
C TRP A 279 -2.91 -2.64 30.23
N LYS A 280 -3.09 -3.97 30.26
CA LYS A 280 -4.25 -4.61 30.91
C LYS A 280 -4.24 -4.41 32.43
N ARG A 281 -3.06 -4.38 33.05
CA ARG A 281 -2.89 -4.09 34.49
C ARG A 281 -3.22 -2.63 34.78
N GLU A 282 -2.67 -1.70 34.01
CA GLU A 282 -2.92 -0.26 34.14
C GLU A 282 -4.41 0.07 34.01
N ARG A 283 -5.13 -0.54 33.05
CA ARG A 283 -6.58 -0.35 32.92
C ARG A 283 -7.41 -0.91 34.07
N ARG A 284 -6.93 -1.93 34.79
CA ARG A 284 -7.62 -2.49 35.95
C ARG A 284 -7.37 -1.68 37.23
N ALA A 285 -6.32 -0.87 37.27
CA ALA A 285 -5.90 -0.11 38.44
C ALA A 285 -6.74 1.16 38.72
N GLY A 286 -7.78 1.45 37.93
CA GLY A 286 -8.65 2.62 38.13
C GLY A 286 -8.04 3.94 37.64
N PRO A 287 -8.84 5.03 37.63
CA PRO A 287 -8.49 6.28 36.94
C PRO A 287 -7.31 7.05 37.54
N ASP A 288 -6.93 6.82 38.80
CA ASP A 288 -5.83 7.54 39.46
C ASP A 288 -4.44 7.19 38.89
N VAL A 289 -4.29 6.06 38.20
CA VAL A 289 -3.05 5.63 37.50
C VAL A 289 -3.04 6.06 36.02
N GLN A 290 -4.21 6.42 35.46
CA GLN A 290 -4.34 6.83 34.05
C GLN A 290 -3.74 8.22 33.77
N ALA A 291 -3.55 9.05 34.79
CA ALA A 291 -2.94 10.38 34.63
C ALA A 291 -1.41 10.35 34.41
N GLN A 292 -0.75 9.22 34.69
CA GLN A 292 0.71 9.05 34.54
C GLN A 292 1.11 8.10 33.41
N ALA A 293 0.19 7.25 32.96
CA ALA A 293 0.39 6.35 31.83
C ALA A 293 -0.34 6.92 30.62
N GLY A 294 0.41 7.49 29.67
CA GLY A 294 -0.10 7.99 28.39
C GLY A 294 -1.00 6.99 27.63
N GLN A 295 -1.64 7.45 26.56
CA GLN A 295 -2.72 6.72 25.89
C GLN A 295 -2.34 5.28 25.47
N PRO A 296 -3.31 4.34 25.52
CA PRO A 296 -3.13 2.95 25.11
C PRO A 296 -2.46 2.75 23.74
N ILE A 297 -1.60 1.74 23.64
CA ILE A 297 -1.16 1.11 22.37
C ILE A 297 -2.37 0.76 21.46
N PHE A 298 -3.49 0.45 22.12
CA PHE A 298 -4.70 -0.14 21.56
C PHE A 298 -5.82 0.86 21.27
N SER A 299 -5.58 2.17 21.42
CA SER A 299 -6.58 3.15 20.98
C SER A 299 -6.66 3.16 19.45
N THR A 300 -7.82 2.77 18.92
CA THR A 300 -8.21 3.01 17.53
C THR A 300 -8.59 4.46 17.27
N GLN A 301 -8.61 5.31 18.29
CA GLN A 301 -8.77 6.75 18.17
C GLN A 301 -7.44 7.42 18.51
N VAL A 302 -6.69 7.73 17.46
CA VAL A 302 -5.92 8.97 17.46
C VAL A 302 -6.90 9.97 16.85
N ASP A 303 -7.48 10.83 17.68
CA ASP A 303 -8.20 11.99 17.17
C ASP A 303 -7.18 12.86 16.43
N LEU A 304 -7.30 12.89 15.11
CA LEU A 304 -6.60 13.86 14.28
C LEU A 304 -7.28 15.23 14.48
N PRO A 305 -6.52 16.34 14.46
CA PRO A 305 -7.10 17.67 14.53
C PRO A 305 -8.04 17.87 13.33
N HIS A 306 -9.30 18.18 13.64
CA HIS A 306 -10.26 18.69 12.67
C HIS A 306 -9.65 19.90 11.97
N THR A 307 -9.26 19.72 10.71
CA THR A 307 -9.13 20.81 9.75
C THR A 307 -10.05 20.47 8.60
N VAL A 308 -11.31 20.81 8.82
CA VAL A 308 -12.26 21.07 7.74
C VAL A 308 -12.84 22.42 8.10
N ASP A 309 -12.30 23.46 7.47
CA ASP A 309 -13.01 24.71 7.31
C ASP A 309 -14.34 24.36 6.64
N ALA A 310 -15.40 24.36 7.45
CA ALA A 310 -16.75 24.27 6.97
C ALA A 310 -17.04 25.57 6.22
N VAL A 311 -17.06 25.49 4.88
CA VAL A 311 -17.76 26.47 4.07
C VAL A 311 -19.24 26.22 4.28
N ASP A 312 -19.86 27.12 5.02
CA ASP A 312 -21.29 27.18 5.34
C ASP A 312 -22.11 27.38 4.05
N PRO A 313 -23.08 26.50 3.71
CA PRO A 313 -23.91 26.65 2.54
C PRO A 313 -25.28 27.23 2.91
N THR A 314 -25.32 28.45 3.45
CA THR A 314 -26.57 29.21 3.53
C THR A 314 -26.28 30.70 3.52
N GLU A 315 -26.29 31.31 2.33
CA GLU A 315 -26.72 32.70 2.14
C GLU A 315 -26.93 32.95 0.64
N VAL A 316 -28.20 32.90 0.22
CA VAL A 316 -28.67 33.63 -0.96
C VAL A 316 -29.14 34.99 -0.42
N PRO A 317 -28.68 36.10 -1.01
CA PRO A 317 -29.67 37.09 -1.46
C PRO A 317 -29.36 37.70 -2.84
N THR A 318 -30.42 37.69 -3.65
CA THR A 318 -31.01 38.83 -4.38
C THR A 318 -30.28 39.45 -5.58
N GLU A 319 -31.03 39.45 -6.69
CA GLU A 319 -30.92 40.36 -7.83
C GLU A 319 -30.72 41.83 -7.39
N GLN A 320 -29.76 42.53 -8.00
CA GLN A 320 -29.99 43.75 -8.81
C GLN A 320 -28.68 44.49 -9.14
N GLU A 321 -28.73 45.13 -10.32
CA GLU A 321 -27.90 46.24 -10.84
C GLU A 321 -26.67 45.92 -11.72
N LEU A 322 -26.95 45.90 -13.02
CA LEU A 322 -26.43 46.82 -14.05
C LEU A 322 -24.95 47.25 -13.98
N GLY A 323 -24.21 46.88 -15.02
CA GLY A 323 -22.87 47.37 -15.35
C GLY A 323 -22.21 46.51 -16.41
#